data_AF-A0A9C9X4Y0-F1
#
_entry.id   AF-A0A9C9X4Y0-F1
#
_cell.length_a   1.000
_cell.length_b   1.000
_cell.length_c   1.000
_cell.angle_alpha   90.00
_cell.angle_beta   90.00
_cell.angle_gamma   90.00
#
_symmetry.space_group_name_H-M   'P 1'
#
loop_
_entity.id
_entity.type
_entity.pdbx_description
1 polymer ?
#
loop_
_entity_poly.entity_id
_entity_poly.type
_entity_poly.pdbx_seq_one_letter_code
_entity_poly.pdbx_strand_id
1 'polypeptide(L)'
;MLYITRFVILFGGIFHLIFAVFHLFFWKIFHWQKDLSALSFVNRRIMHLLNFSLIFYFLTIAHISFFHGIELMETSLGVTFLLAVSLFWFLRMLAQIILFGITNKKSLFLTVLFVAGSILYLFPVIATP
;
A
#
# COMPACT_ATOMS: atom_id res chain seq x y z
N MET A 1 13.17 22.11 1.31
CA MET A 1 12.72 20.82 0.74
C MET A 1 12.60 19.72 1.79
N LEU A 2 13.61 19.48 2.63
CA LEU A 2 13.57 18.47 3.71
C LEU A 2 12.29 18.44 4.56
N TYR A 3 11.80 19.60 5.03
CA TYR A 3 10.55 19.66 5.80
C TYR A 3 9.33 19.16 5.00
N ILE A 4 9.21 19.57 3.74
CA ILE A 4 8.12 19.12 2.84
C ILE A 4 8.22 17.61 2.62
N THR A 5 9.41 17.10 2.33
CA THR A 5 9.65 15.67 2.15
C THR A 5 9.27 14.86 3.39
N ARG A 6 9.63 15.35 4.57
CA ARG A 6 9.24 14.71 5.84
C ARG A 6 7.72 14.68 6.02
N PHE A 7 7.01 15.77 5.71
CA PHE A 7 5.54 15.77 5.75
C PHE A 7 4.92 14.79 4.74
N VAL A 8 5.51 14.66 3.54
CA VAL A 8 5.06 13.70 2.53
C VAL A 8 5.23 12.26 3.03
N ILE A 9 6.37 11.93 3.65
CA ILE A 9 6.61 10.60 4.24
C ILE A 9 5.59 10.33 5.36
N LEU A 10 5.33 11.29 6.25
CA LEU A 10 4.31 11.15 7.30
C LEU A 10 2.91 10.91 6.71
N PHE A 11 2.55 11.62 5.65
CA PHE A 11 1.29 11.40 4.95
C PHE A 11 1.24 10.01 4.29
N GLY A 12 2.37 9.54 3.75
CA GLY A 12 2.56 8.16 3.31
C GLY A 12 2.30 7.14 4.43
N GLY A 13 2.73 7.43 5.66
CA GLY A 13 2.43 6.59 6.82
C GLY A 13 0.93 6.53 7.13
N ILE A 14 0.24 7.67 7.11
CA ILE A 14 -1.22 7.73 7.31
C ILE A 14 -1.95 6.97 6.20
N PHE A 15 -1.51 7.15 4.95
CA PHE A 15 -2.05 6.43 3.79
C PHE A 15 -1.96 4.90 3.99
N HIS A 16 -0.82 4.41 4.47
CA HIS A 16 -0.66 2.98 4.78
C HIS A 16 -1.53 2.52 5.96
N LEU A 17 -1.71 3.32 7.01
CA LEU A 17 -2.66 3.01 8.09
C LEU A 17 -4.09 2.87 7.56
N ILE A 18 -4.53 3.78 6.69
CA ILE A 18 -5.87 3.71 6.07
C ILE A 18 -6.00 2.42 5.27
N PHE A 19 -4.97 2.02 4.53
CA PHE A 19 -4.98 0.76 3.79
C PHE A 19 -5.00 -0.48 4.70
N ALA A 20 -4.28 -0.47 5.83
CA ALA A 20 -4.34 -1.54 6.82
C ALA A 20 -5.76 -1.68 7.39
N VAL A 21 -6.39 -0.56 7.77
CA VAL A 21 -7.79 -0.54 8.23
C VAL A 21 -8.75 -1.03 7.16
N PHE A 22 -8.59 -0.57 5.91
CA PHE A 22 -9.37 -1.06 4.78
C PHE A 22 -9.29 -2.60 4.65
N HIS A 23 -8.09 -3.19 4.78
CA HIS A 23 -7.89 -4.64 4.70
C HIS A 23 -8.46 -5.41 5.90
N LEU A 24 -8.48 -4.81 7.10
CA LEU A 24 -9.17 -5.39 8.26
C LEU A 24 -10.67 -5.58 8.01
N PHE A 25 -11.27 -4.76 7.14
CA PHE A 25 -12.70 -4.84 6.79
C PHE A 25 -13.00 -5.68 5.55
N PHE A 26 -12.02 -6.33 4.91
CA PHE A 26 -12.27 -7.12 3.69
C PHE A 26 -13.32 -8.20 3.87
N TRP A 27 -13.31 -8.89 5.01
CA TRP A 27 -14.28 -9.95 5.30
C TRP A 27 -15.73 -9.44 5.23
N LYS A 28 -15.95 -8.17 5.59
CA LYS A 28 -17.26 -7.51 5.58
C LYS A 28 -17.57 -6.88 4.22
N ILE A 29 -16.62 -6.12 3.66
CA ILE A 29 -16.81 -5.38 2.39
C ILE A 29 -17.06 -6.34 1.22
N PHE A 30 -16.36 -7.48 1.21
CA PHE A 30 -16.41 -8.47 0.13
C PHE A 30 -17.17 -9.75 0.52
N HIS A 31 -17.94 -9.73 1.62
CA HIS A 31 -18.79 -10.85 2.05
C HIS A 31 -18.06 -12.21 2.08
N TRP A 32 -16.81 -12.24 2.55
CA TRP A 32 -15.93 -13.41 2.41
C TRP A 32 -16.48 -14.69 3.04
N GLN A 33 -17.30 -14.57 4.08
CA GLN A 33 -17.98 -15.74 4.66
C GLN A 33 -18.82 -16.50 3.62
N LYS A 34 -19.50 -15.77 2.73
CA LYS A 34 -20.29 -16.32 1.64
C LYS A 34 -19.41 -16.60 0.42
N ASP A 35 -18.65 -15.61 -0.03
CA ASP A 35 -18.01 -15.70 -1.36
C ASP A 35 -16.78 -16.62 -1.38
N LEU A 36 -16.08 -16.79 -0.25
CA LEU A 36 -14.97 -17.74 -0.15
C LEU A 36 -15.42 -19.16 0.27
N SER A 37 -16.72 -19.38 0.56
CA SER A 37 -17.19 -20.71 0.98
C SER A 37 -17.12 -21.74 -0.15
N ALA A 38 -17.17 -21.27 -1.40
CA ALA A 38 -17.05 -22.10 -2.60
C ALA A 38 -15.60 -22.58 -2.86
N LEU A 39 -14.60 -21.99 -2.20
CA LEU A 39 -13.20 -22.39 -2.35
C LEU A 39 -12.88 -23.64 -1.51
N SER A 40 -11.89 -24.40 -1.97
CA SER A 40 -11.28 -25.46 -1.15
C SER A 40 -10.76 -24.89 0.17
N PHE A 41 -10.65 -25.74 1.20
CA PHE A 41 -10.15 -25.32 2.50
C PHE A 41 -8.80 -24.58 2.39
N VAL A 42 -7.86 -25.14 1.62
CA VAL A 42 -6.52 -24.56 1.43
C VAL A 42 -6.61 -23.19 0.77
N ASN A 43 -7.33 -23.06 -0.35
CA ASN A 43 -7.42 -21.80 -1.08
C ASN A 43 -8.12 -20.71 -0.26
N ARG A 44 -9.17 -21.06 0.49
CA ARG A 44 -9.81 -20.12 1.42
C ARG A 44 -8.83 -19.61 2.49
N ARG A 45 -8.01 -20.50 3.08
CA ARG A 45 -7.02 -20.11 4.09
C ARG A 45 -5.91 -19.24 3.50
N ILE A 46 -5.45 -19.52 2.28
CA ILE A 46 -4.46 -18.69 1.58
C ILE A 46 -4.98 -17.25 1.43
N MET A 47 -6.24 -17.04 1.04
CA MET A 47 -6.81 -15.69 0.91
C MET A 47 -6.78 -14.91 2.24
N HIS A 48 -7.14 -15.55 3.35
CA HIS A 48 -7.05 -14.93 4.68
C HIS A 48 -5.61 -14.64 5.10
N LEU A 49 -4.69 -15.58 4.85
CA LEU A 49 -3.27 -15.42 5.18
C LEU A 49 -2.66 -14.26 4.39
N LEU A 50 -2.90 -14.17 3.08
CA LEU A 50 -2.40 -13.07 2.24
C LEU A 50 -2.94 -11.71 2.72
N ASN A 51 -4.21 -11.63 3.12
CA ASN A 51 -4.77 -10.40 3.66
C ASN A 51 -4.14 -10.01 5.00
N PHE A 52 -3.93 -10.98 5.88
CA PHE A 52 -3.24 -10.75 7.16
C PHE A 52 -1.80 -10.26 6.94
N SER A 53 -1.05 -10.90 6.03
CA SER A 53 0.29 -10.48 5.65
C SER A 53 0.32 -9.06 5.08
N LEU A 54 -0.68 -8.68 4.27
CA LEU A 54 -0.79 -7.32 3.75
C LEU A 54 -1.10 -6.29 4.84
N ILE A 55 -1.95 -6.62 5.82
CA ILE A 55 -2.19 -5.75 6.97
C ILE A 55 -0.87 -5.50 7.72
N PHE A 56 -0.12 -6.57 8.02
CA PHE A 56 1.17 -6.44 8.68
C PHE A 56 2.17 -5.62 7.87
N TYR A 57 2.24 -5.84 6.55
CA TYR A 57 3.08 -5.08 5.63
C TYR A 57 2.76 -3.57 5.66
N PHE A 58 1.47 -3.20 5.58
CA PHE A 58 1.07 -1.80 5.63
C PHE A 58 1.34 -1.15 7.00
N LEU A 59 1.09 -1.87 8.10
CA LEU A 59 1.43 -1.39 9.44
C LEU A 59 2.95 -1.17 9.60
N THR A 60 3.76 -2.04 9.02
CA THR A 60 5.22 -1.92 9.03
C THR A 60 5.68 -0.66 8.29
N ILE A 61 5.18 -0.42 7.07
CA ILE A 61 5.54 0.79 6.32
C ILE A 61 5.05 2.05 7.04
N ALA A 62 3.85 2.01 7.61
CA ALA A 62 3.32 3.12 8.40
C ALA A 62 4.24 3.45 9.58
N HIS A 63 4.64 2.42 10.36
CA HIS A 63 5.58 2.57 11.47
C HIS A 63 6.90 3.19 11.01
N ILE A 64 7.54 2.64 9.97
CA ILE A 64 8.81 3.15 9.44
C ILE A 64 8.65 4.61 8.99
N SER A 65 7.54 4.95 8.34
CA SER A 65 7.29 6.31 7.85
C SER A 65 7.11 7.32 8.99
N PHE A 66 6.56 6.92 10.14
CA PHE A 66 6.39 7.80 11.30
C PHE A 66 7.67 7.99 12.11
N PHE A 67 8.46 6.92 12.28
CA PHE A 67 9.56 6.91 13.24
C PHE A 67 10.95 6.98 12.60
N HIS A 68 11.09 6.57 11.34
CA HIS A 68 12.38 6.46 10.63
C HIS A 68 12.48 7.39 9.41
N GLY A 69 11.66 8.44 9.34
CA GLY A 69 11.60 9.34 8.17
C GLY A 69 12.94 10.01 7.81
N ILE A 70 13.80 10.31 8.79
CA ILE A 70 15.13 10.90 8.54
C ILE A 70 16.04 9.85 7.89
N GLU A 71 16.12 8.65 8.47
CA GLU A 71 16.92 7.53 7.93
C GLU A 71 16.47 7.13 6.51
N LEU A 72 15.16 7.22 6.23
CA LEU A 72 14.61 6.98 4.90
C LEU A 72 15.17 7.94 3.84
N MET A 73 15.42 9.20 4.21
CA MET A 73 15.90 10.23 3.28
C MET A 73 17.43 10.26 3.16
N GLU A 74 18.15 9.92 4.22
CA GLU A 74 19.61 10.17 4.31
C GLU A 74 20.48 8.94 4.01
N THR A 75 19.89 7.74 3.99
CA THR A 75 20.65 6.48 3.80
C THR A 75 20.31 5.79 2.48
N SER A 76 21.30 5.10 1.90
CA SER A 76 21.09 4.30 0.68
C SER A 76 20.05 3.19 0.87
N LEU A 77 20.01 2.58 2.07
CA LEU A 77 18.98 1.61 2.45
C LEU A 77 17.59 2.28 2.50
N GLY A 78 17.50 3.46 3.11
CA GLY A 78 16.27 4.26 3.18
C GLY A 78 15.71 4.62 1.81
N VAL A 79 16.56 5.12 0.91
CA VAL A 79 16.19 5.44 -0.47
C VAL A 79 15.75 4.18 -1.23
N THR A 80 16.45 3.05 -1.04
CA THR A 80 16.06 1.76 -1.63
C THR A 80 14.69 1.32 -1.11
N PHE A 81 14.40 1.51 0.17
CA PHE A 81 13.11 1.22 0.76
C PHE A 81 11.99 2.10 0.18
N LEU A 82 12.21 3.41 0.06
CA LEU A 82 11.26 4.34 -0.56
C LEU A 82 10.93 3.93 -2.00
N LEU A 83 11.96 3.60 -2.79
CA LEU A 83 11.79 3.09 -4.16
C LEU A 83 11.00 1.77 -4.19
N ALA A 84 11.29 0.85 -3.28
CA ALA A 84 10.58 -0.44 -3.19
C ALA A 84 9.09 -0.24 -2.86
N VAL A 85 8.75 0.66 -1.94
CA VAL A 85 7.35 1.01 -1.62
C VAL A 85 6.66 1.69 -2.79
N SER A 86 7.36 2.62 -3.46
CA SER A 86 6.82 3.27 -4.66
C SER A 86 6.52 2.25 -5.78
N LEU A 87 7.45 1.32 -6.00
CA LEU A 87 7.32 0.26 -6.99
C LEU A 87 6.20 -0.71 -6.62
N PHE A 88 6.04 -1.07 -5.35
CA PHE A 88 4.90 -1.88 -4.88
C PHE A 88 3.57 -1.26 -5.30
N TRP A 89 3.37 0.04 -5.05
CA TRP A 89 2.13 0.72 -5.43
C TRP A 89 1.95 0.85 -6.94
N PHE A 90 3.03 1.06 -7.68
CA PHE A 90 2.99 1.07 -9.15
C PHE A 90 2.61 -0.30 -9.72
N LEU A 91 3.23 -1.38 -9.24
CA LEU A 91 2.87 -2.74 -9.64
C LEU A 91 1.44 -3.08 -9.22
N ARG A 92 0.99 -2.62 -8.05
CA ARG A 92 -0.40 -2.79 -7.63
C ARG A 92 -1.37 -2.04 -8.55
N MET A 93 -1.03 -0.85 -9.01
CA MET A 93 -1.78 -0.11 -10.02
C MET A 93 -1.88 -0.89 -11.33
N LEU A 94 -0.76 -1.40 -11.86
CA LEU A 94 -0.77 -2.22 -13.07
C LEU A 94 -1.63 -3.49 -12.90
N ALA A 95 -1.50 -4.19 -11.78
CA ALA A 95 -2.33 -5.35 -11.48
C ALA A 95 -3.82 -4.99 -11.37
N GLN A 96 -4.17 -3.78 -10.90
CA GLN A 96 -5.55 -3.30 -10.88
C GLN A 96 -6.09 -3.16 -12.30
N ILE A 97 -5.32 -2.57 -13.20
CA ILE A 97 -5.72 -2.37 -14.59
C ILE A 97 -5.83 -3.71 -15.32
N ILE A 98 -4.83 -4.59 -15.18
CA ILE A 98 -4.77 -5.87 -15.90
C ILE A 98 -5.83 -6.86 -15.41
N LEU A 99 -6.00 -7.00 -14.09
CA LEU A 99 -6.87 -8.05 -13.52
C LEU A 99 -8.32 -7.60 -13.31
N PHE A 100 -8.55 -6.31 -13.03
CA PHE A 100 -9.89 -5.79 -12.71
C PHE A 100 -10.42 -4.83 -13.78
N GLY A 101 -9.56 -4.28 -14.63
CA GLY A 101 -9.91 -3.21 -15.57
C GLY A 101 -10.31 -1.91 -14.86
N ILE A 102 -10.52 -0.84 -15.62
CA ILE A 102 -11.09 0.43 -15.12
C ILE A 102 -12.54 0.53 -15.59
N THR A 103 -13.36 -0.43 -15.18
CA THR A 103 -14.74 -0.60 -15.69
C THR A 103 -15.79 0.17 -14.88
N ASN A 104 -15.46 0.56 -13.65
CA ASN A 104 -16.38 1.25 -12.76
C ASN A 104 -15.67 2.27 -11.84
N LYS A 105 -16.47 3.14 -11.21
CA LYS A 105 -15.97 4.22 -10.34
C LYS A 105 -15.11 3.72 -9.17
N LYS A 106 -15.41 2.54 -8.60
CA LYS A 106 -14.63 1.97 -7.50
C LYS A 106 -13.25 1.52 -7.98
N SER A 107 -13.20 0.87 -9.15
CA SER A 107 -11.92 0.45 -9.74
C SER A 107 -11.07 1.67 -10.11
N LEU A 108 -11.67 2.70 -10.73
CA LEU A 108 -10.98 3.96 -11.02
C LEU A 108 -10.44 4.61 -9.74
N PHE A 109 -11.26 4.70 -8.69
CA PHE A 109 -10.86 5.27 -7.40
C PHE A 109 -9.65 4.53 -6.80
N LEU A 110 -9.67 3.20 -6.79
CA LEU A 110 -8.54 2.41 -6.32
C LEU A 110 -7.28 2.61 -7.17
N THR A 111 -7.42 2.64 -8.50
CA THR A 111 -6.30 2.93 -9.41
C THR A 111 -5.66 4.29 -9.10
N VAL A 112 -6.46 5.33 -8.90
CA VAL A 112 -5.97 6.68 -8.52
C VAL A 112 -5.25 6.64 -7.17
N LEU A 113 -5.78 5.92 -6.19
CA LEU A 113 -5.10 5.75 -4.89
C LEU A 113 -3.75 5.04 -5.04
N PHE A 114 -3.66 4.02 -5.89
CA PHE A 114 -2.39 3.32 -6.12
C PHE A 114 -1.36 4.20 -6.83
N VAL A 115 -1.79 5.04 -7.78
CA VAL A 115 -0.91 6.07 -8.37
C VAL A 115 -0.44 7.05 -7.28
N ALA A 116 -1.34 7.53 -6.43
CA ALA A 116 -1.00 8.43 -5.34
C ALA A 116 0.01 7.79 -4.37
N GLY A 117 -0.18 6.52 -3.98
CA GLY A 117 0.76 5.78 -3.14
C GLY A 117 2.14 5.67 -3.77
N SER A 118 2.21 5.43 -5.07
CA SER A 118 3.48 5.37 -5.81
C SER A 118 4.20 6.72 -5.81
N ILE A 119 3.47 7.82 -6.06
CA ILE A 119 4.01 9.18 -6.07
C ILE A 119 4.47 9.61 -4.67
N LEU A 120 3.71 9.30 -3.61
CA LEU A 120 4.04 9.67 -2.24
C LEU A 120 5.43 9.17 -1.80
N TYR A 121 5.87 8.01 -2.31
CA TYR A 121 7.17 7.43 -1.97
C TYR A 121 8.25 7.67 -3.02
N LEU A 122 7.87 7.99 -4.26
CA LEU A 122 8.83 8.43 -5.29
C LEU A 122 9.27 9.89 -5.06
N PHE A 123 8.36 10.75 -4.61
CA PHE A 123 8.64 12.16 -4.43
C PHE A 123 9.83 12.43 -3.50
N PRO A 124 9.94 11.80 -2.31
CA PRO A 124 11.11 11.96 -1.45
C PRO A 124 12.42 11.63 -2.14
N VAL A 125 12.47 10.56 -2.92
CA VAL A 125 13.68 10.11 -3.63
C VAL A 125 14.17 11.16 -4.64
N ILE A 126 13.25 11.87 -5.31
CA ILE A 126 13.60 12.89 -6.31
C ILE A 126 13.88 14.24 -5.63
N ALA A 127 13.22 14.53 -4.51
CA ALA A 127 13.28 15.83 -3.84
C ALA A 127 14.43 15.97 -2.83
N THR A 128 15.06 14.87 -2.41
CA THR A 128 16.27 14.86 -1.58
C THR A 128 17.39 14.14 -2.33
N PRO A 129 18.17 14.86 -3.16
CA PRO A 129 19.33 14.29 -3.85
C PRO A 129 20.47 13.96 -2.88
#